data_AF-A0A2S8FMP9-F1
#
_entry.id   AF-A0A2S8FMP9-F1
#
_cell.length_a   1.000
_cell.length_b   1.000
_cell.length_c   1.000
_cell.angle_alpha   90.00
_cell.angle_beta   90.00
_cell.angle_gamma   90.00
#
_symmetry.space_group_name_H-M   'P 1'
#
loop_
_entity.id
_entity.type
_entity.pdbx_description
1 polymer ?
#
loop_
_entity_poly.entity_id
_entity_poly.type
_entity_poly.pdbx_seq_one_letter_code
_entity_poly.pdbx_strand_id
1 'polypeptide(L)'
;MLKEISCPDCHWHRLVGTAEKLRLLHQVGMLRREENPDQAIIEELFQRSSRKLTCGECGRVGLRIDFPRDEEEDWGDGRVCEQCRKTIPAERLEIFPDTKICVACQQKDDDGHDDTQPDFCPRCGEIMISGTSRGGGLTRYRLRCPRCG
;
A
#
# COMPACT_ATOMS: atom_id res chain seq x y z
N MET A 1 7.08 17.45 -18.16
CA MET A 1 5.82 17.31 -17.38
C MET A 1 6.13 16.56 -16.10
N LEU A 2 5.71 17.10 -14.95
CA LEU A 2 5.91 16.44 -13.65
C LEU A 2 4.97 15.22 -13.53
N LYS A 3 5.44 14.18 -12.84
CA LYS A 3 4.62 13.03 -12.44
C LYS A 3 4.81 12.78 -10.95
N GLU A 4 3.83 12.20 -10.31
CA GLU A 4 3.95 11.72 -8.93
C GLU A 4 4.09 10.20 -8.96
N ILE A 5 5.08 9.65 -8.24
CA ILE A 5 5.18 8.22 -7.98
C ILE A 5 4.79 7.92 -6.55
N SER A 6 4.08 6.82 -6.32
CA SER A 6 3.71 6.37 -4.98
C SER A 6 3.89 4.86 -4.80
N CYS A 7 4.33 4.46 -3.61
CA CYS A 7 4.48 3.07 -3.23
C CYS A 7 3.15 2.55 -2.64
N PRO A 8 2.59 1.44 -3.15
CA PRO A 8 1.37 0.87 -2.59
C PRO A 8 1.56 0.23 -1.20
N ASP A 9 2.79 0.11 -0.71
CA ASP A 9 3.13 -0.64 0.52
C ASP A 9 3.46 0.28 1.68
N CYS A 10 4.53 1.08 1.56
CA CYS A 10 4.95 2.00 2.60
C CYS A 10 4.39 3.42 2.43
N HIS A 11 3.57 3.66 1.40
CA HIS A 11 2.91 4.93 1.11
C HIS A 11 3.85 6.11 0.82
N TRP A 12 5.14 5.82 0.65
CA TRP A 12 6.12 6.76 0.15
C TRP A 12 5.70 7.32 -1.21
N HIS A 13 5.81 8.63 -1.37
CA HIS A 13 5.49 9.29 -2.62
C HIS A 13 6.48 10.43 -2.91
N ARG A 14 6.63 10.76 -4.19
CA ARG A 14 7.57 11.79 -4.64
C ARG A 14 7.19 12.34 -6.02
N LEU A 15 7.44 13.63 -6.22
CA LEU A 15 7.39 14.27 -7.54
C LEU A 15 8.66 13.98 -8.33
N VAL A 16 8.48 13.54 -9.58
CA VAL A 16 9.55 13.20 -10.52
C VAL A 16 9.46 14.06 -11.79
N GLY A 17 10.53 14.81 -12.03
CA GLY A 17 10.76 15.53 -13.28
C GLY A 17 11.41 14.64 -14.35
N THR A 18 11.58 15.18 -15.57
CA THR A 18 12.12 14.43 -16.73
C THR A 18 13.47 13.78 -16.44
N ALA A 19 14.39 14.51 -15.79
CA ALA A 19 15.72 13.99 -15.45
C ALA A 19 15.65 12.79 -14.47
N GLU A 20 14.70 12.81 -13.54
CA GLU A 20 14.50 11.72 -12.59
C GLU A 20 13.86 10.50 -13.25
N LYS A 21 12.87 10.73 -14.14
CA LYS A 21 12.29 9.65 -14.96
C LYS A 21 13.36 8.92 -15.76
N LEU A 22 14.27 9.67 -16.38
CA LEU A 22 15.38 9.10 -17.15
C LEU A 22 16.34 8.27 -16.27
N ARG A 23 16.70 8.78 -15.08
CA ARG A 23 17.51 8.01 -14.10
C ARG A 23 16.83 6.70 -13.69
N LEU A 24 15.54 6.75 -13.36
CA LEU A 24 14.75 5.58 -12.98
C LEU A 24 14.66 4.57 -14.14
N LEU A 25 14.44 5.03 -15.37
CA LEU A 25 14.41 4.19 -16.57
C LEU A 25 15.75 3.50 -16.85
N HIS A 26 16.88 4.18 -16.63
CA HIS A 26 18.20 3.53 -16.71
C HIS A 26 18.41 2.49 -15.62
N GLN A 27 17.93 2.75 -14.39
CA GLN A 27 18.06 1.80 -13.28
C GLN A 27 17.32 0.48 -13.56
N VAL A 28 16.16 0.54 -14.22
CA VAL A 28 15.41 -0.65 -14.64
C VAL A 28 15.86 -1.24 -15.98
N GLY A 29 16.93 -0.69 -16.59
CA GLY A 29 17.52 -1.19 -17.83
C GLY A 29 16.67 -0.97 -19.09
N MET A 30 15.74 -0.01 -19.08
CA MET A 30 14.87 0.29 -20.21
C MET A 30 15.51 1.17 -21.29
N LEU A 31 16.62 1.84 -20.97
CA LEU A 31 17.35 2.74 -21.86
C LEU A 31 18.85 2.42 -21.85
N ARG A 32 19.46 2.40 -23.03
CA ARG A 32 20.93 2.30 -23.16
C ARG A 32 21.58 3.61 -22.71
N ARG A 33 22.73 3.54 -22.05
CA ARG A 33 23.41 4.70 -21.42
C ARG A 33 23.82 5.82 -22.38
N GLU A 34 23.98 5.53 -23.67
CA GLU A 34 24.45 6.50 -24.69
C GLU A 34 23.30 7.11 -25.51
N GLU A 35 22.06 6.68 -25.29
CA GLU A 35 20.91 7.12 -26.07
C GLU A 35 20.23 8.30 -25.36
N ASN A 36 19.99 9.39 -26.09
CA ASN A 36 19.32 10.59 -25.56
C ASN A 36 17.89 10.63 -26.12
N PRO A 37 16.94 9.85 -25.55
CA PRO A 37 15.59 9.71 -26.07
C PRO A 37 14.81 11.02 -25.94
N ASP A 38 13.90 11.26 -26.88
CA ASP A 38 12.96 12.38 -26.81
C ASP A 38 12.05 12.26 -25.57
N GLN A 39 11.60 13.40 -25.07
CA GLN A 39 10.73 13.53 -23.90
C GLN A 39 9.44 12.72 -24.04
N ALA A 40 8.88 12.60 -25.25
CA ALA A 40 7.69 11.79 -25.50
C ALA A 40 7.95 10.29 -25.23
N ILE A 41 9.11 9.79 -25.65
CA ILE A 41 9.53 8.39 -25.43
C ILE A 41 9.78 8.15 -23.94
N ILE A 42 10.46 9.09 -23.27
CA ILE A 42 10.69 9.02 -21.82
C ILE A 42 9.35 8.89 -21.08
N GLU A 43 8.36 9.71 -21.43
CA GLU A 43 7.05 9.69 -20.76
C GLU A 43 6.33 8.35 -20.96
N GLU A 44 6.28 7.86 -22.19
CA GLU A 44 5.61 6.59 -22.52
C GLU A 44 6.29 5.40 -21.83
N LEU A 45 7.62 5.32 -21.91
CA LEU A 45 8.40 4.28 -21.24
C LEU A 45 8.24 4.36 -19.74
N PHE A 46 8.25 5.56 -19.16
CA PHE A 46 8.06 5.77 -17.73
C PHE A 46 6.71 5.21 -17.27
N GLN A 47 5.62 5.55 -17.96
CA GLN A 47 4.28 5.05 -17.65
C GLN A 47 4.20 3.51 -17.70
N ARG A 48 4.78 2.90 -18.74
CA ARG A 48 4.83 1.44 -18.92
C ARG A 48 5.74 0.74 -17.90
N SER A 49 6.77 1.44 -17.40
CA SER A 49 7.76 0.90 -16.47
C SER A 49 7.30 0.85 -15.01
N SER A 50 6.14 1.43 -14.67
CA SER A 50 5.53 1.43 -13.31
C SER A 50 5.72 0.11 -12.55
N ARG A 51 5.39 -1.02 -13.19
CA ARG A 51 5.48 -2.37 -12.61
C ARG A 51 6.90 -2.87 -12.31
N LYS A 52 7.92 -2.23 -12.87
CA LYS A 52 9.34 -2.60 -12.71
C LYS A 52 10.10 -1.62 -11.82
N LEU A 53 9.52 -0.46 -11.51
CA LEU A 53 10.12 0.52 -10.62
C LEU A 53 10.13 -0.02 -9.19
N THR A 54 11.24 0.21 -8.50
CA THR A 54 11.45 -0.22 -7.12
C THR A 54 11.30 0.97 -6.19
N CYS A 55 10.60 0.77 -5.07
CA CYS A 55 10.52 1.76 -4.00
C CYS A 55 11.89 1.94 -3.34
N GLY A 56 12.32 3.19 -3.17
CA GLY A 56 13.57 3.53 -2.47
C GLY A 56 13.54 3.29 -0.96
N GLU A 57 12.35 3.26 -0.34
CA GLU A 57 12.18 3.10 1.11
C GLU A 57 12.03 1.63 1.53
N CYS A 58 11.05 0.92 0.95
CA CYS A 58 10.74 -0.47 1.35
C CYS A 58 11.27 -1.53 0.38
N GLY A 59 11.82 -1.14 -0.77
CA GLY A 59 12.32 -2.08 -1.78
C GLY A 59 11.24 -2.81 -2.58
N ARG A 60 9.94 -2.53 -2.37
CA ARG A 60 8.86 -3.16 -3.15
C ARG A 60 8.93 -2.75 -4.61
N VAL A 61 8.71 -3.72 -5.50
CA VAL A 61 8.62 -3.51 -6.95
C VAL A 61 7.16 -3.26 -7.35
N GLY A 62 6.94 -2.27 -8.22
CA GLY A 62 5.63 -1.87 -8.72
C GLY A 62 5.11 -0.60 -8.08
N LEU A 63 5.62 0.54 -8.53
CA LEU A 63 5.15 1.86 -8.10
C LEU A 63 3.94 2.30 -8.93
N ARG A 64 3.04 3.07 -8.31
CA ARG A 64 1.97 3.79 -9.01
C ARG A 64 2.52 5.09 -9.58
N ILE A 65 2.02 5.48 -10.75
CA ILE A 65 2.39 6.72 -11.42
C ILE A 65 1.10 7.49 -11.68
N ASP A 66 1.00 8.67 -11.09
CA ASP A 66 -0.13 9.57 -11.19
C ASP A 66 0.33 10.95 -11.68
N PHE A 67 -0.62 11.80 -12.06
CA PHE A 67 -0.34 13.21 -12.33
C PHE A 67 -0.26 13.96 -11.00
N PRO A 68 0.70 14.89 -10.84
CA PRO A 68 0.65 15.82 -9.72
C PRO A 68 -0.68 16.58 -9.81
N ARG A 69 -1.38 16.70 -8.69
CA ARG A 69 -2.53 17.60 -8.63
C ARG A 69 -2.01 19.01 -8.48
N ASP A 70 -2.45 19.88 -9.39
CA ASP A 70 -2.25 21.31 -9.25
C ASP A 70 -3.05 21.77 -8.03
N GLU A 71 -2.38 22.45 -7.10
CA GLU A 71 -2.99 23.03 -5.89
C GLU A 71 -3.96 24.19 -6.25
N GLU A 72 -4.08 24.58 -7.52
CA GLU A 72 -4.79 25.79 -7.96
C GLU A 72 -6.26 25.59 -8.40
N GLU A 73 -6.80 24.37 -8.48
CA GLU A 73 -8.24 24.18 -8.73
C GLU A 73 -9.00 23.88 -7.41
N ASP A 74 -8.89 24.87 -6.53
CA ASP A 74 -9.49 24.98 -5.20
C ASP A 74 -11.01 25.26 -5.27
N TRP A 75 -11.77 24.28 -5.79
CA TRP A 75 -13.22 24.20 -5.58
C TRP A 75 -13.57 23.04 -4.64
N GLY A 76 -12.81 22.89 -3.56
CA GLY A 76 -13.18 22.05 -2.43
C GLY A 76 -11.97 21.59 -1.63
N ASP A 77 -11.99 21.91 -0.33
CA ASP A 77 -11.14 21.50 0.80
C ASP A 77 -10.98 19.97 0.99
N GLY A 78 -10.90 19.20 -0.09
CA GLY A 78 -10.84 17.76 -0.07
C GLY A 78 -9.46 17.28 0.39
N ARG A 79 -9.28 17.08 1.69
CA ARG A 79 -8.11 16.38 2.23
C ARG A 79 -7.92 15.06 1.47
N VAL A 80 -6.69 14.76 1.06
CA VAL A 80 -6.36 13.54 0.33
C VAL A 80 -5.97 12.40 1.27
N CYS A 81 -6.27 11.17 0.85
CA CYS A 81 -5.85 9.98 1.57
C CYS A 81 -4.32 9.84 1.54
N GLU A 82 -3.69 9.67 2.71
CA GLU A 82 -2.24 9.46 2.81
C GLU A 82 -1.77 8.18 2.11
N GLN A 83 -2.63 7.15 2.00
CA GLN A 83 -2.29 5.84 1.42
C GLN A 83 -2.52 5.75 -0.10
N CYS A 84 -3.65 6.24 -0.60
CA CYS A 84 -3.99 6.12 -2.03
C CYS A 84 -4.11 7.44 -2.78
N ARG A 85 -3.91 8.58 -2.10
CA ARG A 85 -3.92 9.94 -2.66
C ARG A 85 -5.24 10.35 -3.35
N LYS A 86 -6.30 9.55 -3.21
CA LYS A 86 -7.66 9.93 -3.62
C LYS A 86 -8.23 10.95 -2.63
N THR A 87 -9.06 11.87 -3.14
CA THR A 87 -9.80 12.82 -2.31
C THR A 87 -10.65 12.07 -1.28
N ILE A 88 -10.59 12.49 -0.03
CA ILE A 88 -11.53 12.03 1.01
C ILE A 88 -12.81 12.87 0.84
N PRO A 89 -13.99 12.25 0.75
CA PRO A 89 -15.26 12.97 0.63
C PRO A 89 -15.44 14.00 1.75
N ALA A 90 -15.94 15.19 1.40
CA ALA A 90 -16.10 16.30 2.35
C ALA A 90 -17.05 15.93 3.49
N GLU A 91 -18.12 15.18 3.19
CA GLU A 91 -19.10 14.73 4.20
C GLU A 91 -18.43 13.86 5.28
N ARG A 92 -17.38 13.12 4.90
CA ARG A 92 -16.59 12.32 5.86
C ARG A 92 -15.64 13.19 6.68
N LEU A 93 -15.07 14.23 6.10
CA LEU A 93 -14.21 15.17 6.83
C LEU A 93 -15.03 16.06 7.78
N GLU A 94 -16.28 16.37 7.45
CA GLU A 94 -17.21 17.07 8.34
C GLU A 94 -17.51 16.25 9.60
N ILE A 95 -17.73 14.94 9.46
CA ILE A 95 -18.02 14.05 10.59
C ILE A 95 -16.73 13.66 11.34
N PHE A 96 -15.64 13.43 10.61
CA PHE A 96 -14.36 12.96 11.13
C PHE A 96 -13.21 13.85 10.60
N PRO A 97 -13.01 15.04 11.17
CA PRO A 97 -12.04 16.02 10.68
C PRO A 97 -10.59 15.57 10.80
N ASP A 98 -10.31 14.60 11.67
CA ASP A 98 -8.96 14.04 11.85
C ASP A 98 -8.66 12.85 10.93
N THR A 99 -9.58 12.50 10.02
CA THR A 99 -9.39 11.40 9.07
C THR A 99 -8.18 11.68 8.17
N LYS A 100 -7.26 10.72 8.12
CA LYS A 100 -6.05 10.74 7.27
C LYS A 100 -6.15 9.80 6.05
N ILE A 101 -6.98 8.77 6.13
CA ILE A 101 -7.15 7.76 5.08
C ILE A 101 -8.62 7.59 4.66
N CYS A 102 -8.85 7.28 3.38
CA CYS A 102 -10.20 7.06 2.86
C CYS A 102 -10.78 5.72 3.34
N VAL A 103 -12.11 5.57 3.25
CA VAL A 103 -12.83 4.34 3.67
C VAL A 103 -12.26 3.09 3.02
N ALA A 104 -12.01 3.13 1.71
CA ALA A 104 -11.51 1.96 0.97
C ALA A 104 -10.06 1.58 1.34
N CYS A 105 -9.31 2.50 1.93
CA CYS A 105 -7.97 2.28 2.46
C CYS A 105 -8.06 1.72 3.88
N GLN A 106 -8.87 2.37 4.74
CA GLN A 106 -9.16 1.91 6.09
C GLN A 106 -9.69 0.48 6.12
N GLN A 107 -10.65 0.13 5.27
CA GLN A 107 -11.18 -1.23 5.18
C GLN A 107 -10.11 -2.28 4.85
N LYS A 108 -9.13 -1.94 4.00
CA LYS A 108 -8.06 -2.90 3.66
C LYS A 108 -7.09 -3.12 4.81
N ASP A 109 -6.86 -2.08 5.60
CA ASP A 109 -6.03 -2.17 6.80
C ASP A 109 -6.79 -2.98 7.88
N ASP A 110 -8.09 -2.74 8.05
CA ASP A 110 -8.95 -3.47 9.00
C ASP A 110 -9.18 -4.95 8.61
N ASP A 111 -9.26 -5.25 7.31
CA ASP A 111 -9.39 -6.61 6.77
C ASP A 111 -8.10 -7.45 6.96
N GLY A 112 -6.98 -6.79 7.30
CA GLY A 112 -5.70 -7.42 7.60
C GLY A 112 -5.71 -8.12 8.95
N HIS A 113 -6.24 -9.34 9.01
CA HIS A 113 -6.19 -10.28 10.14
C HIS A 113 -6.22 -9.62 11.54
N ASP A 114 -7.44 -9.42 12.04
CA ASP A 114 -7.70 -9.30 13.48
C ASP A 114 -7.37 -10.65 14.17
N ASP A 115 -6.08 -10.95 14.35
CA ASP A 115 -5.56 -12.05 15.19
C ASP A 115 -6.00 -11.90 16.68
N THR A 116 -6.67 -10.79 17.00
CA THR A 116 -7.22 -10.50 18.32
C THR A 116 -8.59 -11.11 18.56
N GLN A 117 -9.26 -11.69 17.55
CA GLN A 117 -10.51 -12.43 17.81
C GLN A 117 -10.21 -13.80 18.45
N PRO A 118 -10.61 -14.02 19.71
CA PRO A 118 -10.41 -15.31 20.36
C PRO A 118 -11.28 -16.38 19.69
N ASP A 119 -10.66 -17.51 19.33
CA ASP A 119 -11.41 -18.69 18.87
C ASP A 119 -12.27 -19.22 20.02
N PHE A 120 -13.59 -19.29 19.81
CA PHE A 120 -14.53 -19.85 20.78
C PHE A 120 -14.81 -21.32 20.51
N CYS A 121 -14.93 -22.12 21.58
CA CYS A 121 -15.27 -23.53 21.46
C CYS A 121 -16.70 -23.70 20.93
N PRO A 122 -16.92 -24.44 19.82
CA PRO A 122 -18.26 -24.61 19.24
C PRO A 122 -19.21 -25.45 20.11
N ARG A 123 -18.69 -26.08 21.17
CA ARG A 123 -19.48 -26.92 22.08
C ARG A 123 -19.95 -26.17 23.34
N CYS A 124 -19.15 -25.25 23.87
CA CYS A 124 -19.44 -24.60 25.16
C CYS A 124 -19.24 -23.08 25.17
N GLY A 125 -18.78 -22.48 24.07
CA GLY A 125 -18.55 -21.04 23.96
C GLY A 125 -17.36 -20.50 24.76
N GLU A 126 -16.51 -21.36 25.32
CA GLU A 126 -15.31 -20.95 26.08
C GLU A 126 -14.17 -20.58 25.13
N ILE A 127 -13.32 -19.62 25.52
CA ILE A 127 -12.14 -19.22 24.74
C ILE A 127 -11.16 -20.41 24.64
N MET A 128 -10.78 -20.76 23.42
CA MET A 128 -9.80 -21.80 23.15
C MET A 128 -8.39 -21.30 23.47
N ILE A 129 -7.57 -22.16 24.06
CA ILE A 129 -6.19 -21.87 24.41
C ILE A 129 -5.23 -22.71 23.56
N SER A 130 -4.04 -22.18 23.26
CA SER A 130 -3.00 -22.93 22.56
C SER A 130 -2.40 -23.98 23.50
N GLY A 131 -2.54 -25.26 23.12
CA GLY A 131 -1.95 -26.40 23.83
C GLY A 131 -0.93 -27.12 22.96
N THR A 132 0.07 -27.73 23.58
CA THR A 132 1.04 -28.60 22.89
C THR A 132 0.62 -30.06 22.97
N SER A 133 0.47 -30.74 21.83
CA SER A 133 0.34 -32.20 21.80
C SER A 133 1.71 -32.86 21.59
N ARG A 134 2.03 -33.84 22.43
CA ARG A 134 3.26 -34.66 22.33
C ARG A 134 2.90 -36.02 21.76
N GLY A 135 3.15 -36.22 20.46
CA GLY A 135 2.97 -37.52 19.81
C GLY A 135 3.94 -37.65 18.63
N GLY A 136 4.80 -38.67 18.64
CA GLY A 136 5.71 -38.99 17.54
C GLY A 136 6.95 -38.08 17.41
N GLY A 137 7.45 -37.49 18.50
CA GLY A 137 8.74 -36.75 18.51
C GLY A 137 8.69 -35.31 17.98
N LEU A 138 7.55 -34.82 17.49
CA LEU A 138 7.35 -33.40 17.18
C LEU A 138 6.28 -32.76 18.09
N THR A 139 6.62 -31.61 18.66
CA THR A 139 5.65 -30.75 19.37
C THR A 139 4.77 -30.07 18.34
N ARG A 140 3.46 -30.34 18.38
CA ARG A 140 2.46 -29.63 17.57
C ARG A 140 1.61 -28.73 18.46
N TYR A 141 1.55 -27.44 18.13
CA TYR A 141 0.61 -26.49 18.71
C TYR A 141 -0.77 -26.72 18.10
N ARG A 142 -1.80 -26.85 18.95
CA ARG A 142 -3.20 -26.96 18.56
C ARG A 142 -4.06 -26.17 19.54
N LEU A 143 -5.12 -25.57 19.03
CA LEU A 143 -6.14 -24.95 19.88
C LEU A 143 -6.92 -26.03 20.62
N ARG A 144 -7.12 -25.82 21.92
CA ARG A 144 -7.81 -26.72 22.82
C ARG A 144 -8.81 -25.95 23.66
N CYS A 145 -10.01 -26.49 23.81
CA CYS A 145 -10.95 -25.96 24.79
C CYS A 145 -10.54 -26.42 26.21
N PRO A 146 -10.31 -25.50 27.17
CA PRO A 146 -9.94 -25.88 28.52
C PRO A 146 -11.06 -26.65 29.25
N ARG A 147 -12.31 -26.51 28.80
CA ARG A 147 -13.49 -27.11 29.42
C ARG A 147 -13.92 -28.44 28.78
N CYS A 148 -13.81 -28.57 27.46
CA CYS A 148 -14.29 -29.74 26.71
C CYS A 148 -13.20 -30.75 26.36
N GLY A 149 -11.93 -30.36 26.42
CA GLY A 149 -10.80 -31.25 26.17
C GLY A 149 -10.32 -31.24 24.74
#